data_AF-Q22SU0-F1
#
_entry.id   AF-Q22SU0-F1
#
_cell.length_a   1.000
_cell.length_b   1.000
_cell.length_c   1.000
_cell.angle_alpha   90.00
_cell.angle_beta   90.00
_cell.angle_gamma   90.00
#
_symmetry.space_group_name_H-M   'P 1'
#
loop_
_entity.id
_entity.type
_entity.pdbx_description
1 polymer ?
#
loop_
_entity_poly.entity_id
_entity_poly.type
_entity_poly.pdbx_seq_one_letter_code
_entity_poly.pdbx_strand_id
1 'polypeptide(L)'
;MFKEDLKNVIRYIDLDKEALKSLIGNKVIDLNYKYRKISLSESFIEEKDINYNLNKIRLGFFKCLKSSEVCILFRFLKRVKQCNCLIVDISYNELSSNNILELASAISHIQNLNELQIGLGLNQINDYSGLQKLFDSLLGFPKLQSLSLLLYYMNIKNEQVQYLSSKLKQLSNITQLDIRFNYNTLTDESLITLSQAISQLNQLQQLFLGYWNNDLSDAGFSALFENLFESSQKLTEVVLQLKVNQNKIRDNSLILQNKNQALKKLHVQIQNSNLKYFFILQDLPQIEDLLIEFEQTELSELAFQQVSSMISYCSKSNCFNKLKLFIPLKSQYINQFSKSLSLCNQLQILNLKCTQQTGMKEFLEQFSVKDFTQLNLKELELVLGCHFNNELISFLCQLLSTQQNLINLNLQLINDKANDIIVFEMKCLFDYLQNLKQLKILSLQIEQFNQLPNSGQIIGNSISQIKTLEQLEINFSNNKFNEIGVKAIIDSLSALKDLQKLKIKLSNNPIKIEELGRATQGLSQLDNLKRLFFIIDLNESYDQHDILFDLSNNLKKNIKLQYLQINLFGFEFPNTQALRAIKKIINLVEYIILF
;
A
#
# COMPACT_ATOMS: atom_id res chain seq x y z
N MET A 1 31.04 -2.08 13.27
CA MET A 1 31.30 -3.47 13.70
C MET A 1 30.03 -4.34 13.74
N PHE A 2 29.04 -4.12 12.85
CA PHE A 2 27.89 -5.03 12.66
C PHE A 2 27.66 -5.31 11.15
N LYS A 3 28.75 -5.41 10.37
CA LYS A 3 28.70 -5.53 8.90
C LYS A 3 29.29 -6.83 8.35
N GLU A 4 29.81 -7.74 9.18
CA GLU A 4 30.52 -8.94 8.69
C GLU A 4 29.86 -10.29 8.99
N ASP A 5 28.96 -10.42 9.96
CA ASP A 5 28.43 -11.75 10.34
C ASP A 5 27.17 -12.23 9.58
N LEU A 6 26.61 -11.43 8.67
CA LEU A 6 25.48 -11.83 7.81
C LEU A 6 25.89 -12.56 6.52
N LYS A 7 27.19 -12.80 6.30
CA LYS A 7 27.69 -13.45 5.08
C LYS A 7 27.51 -14.97 5.02
N ASN A 8 27.17 -15.65 6.13
CA ASN A 8 27.38 -17.10 6.19
C ASN A 8 26.15 -18.02 6.10
N VAL A 9 24.95 -17.56 5.72
CA VAL A 9 23.89 -18.46 5.23
C VAL A 9 23.03 -17.82 4.14
N ILE A 10 23.62 -17.40 3.01
CA ILE A 10 22.83 -17.18 1.80
C ILE A 10 22.64 -18.54 1.13
N ARG A 11 21.52 -19.22 1.43
CA ARG A 11 21.08 -20.36 0.64
C ARG A 11 20.66 -19.85 -0.73
N TYR A 12 21.38 -20.25 -1.77
CA TYR A 12 20.96 -20.06 -3.15
C TYR A 12 19.71 -20.93 -3.39
N ILE A 13 18.74 -20.38 -4.13
CA ILE A 13 17.68 -21.17 -4.73
C ILE A 13 18.17 -21.49 -6.14
N ASP A 14 18.45 -22.76 -6.41
CA ASP A 14 18.71 -23.24 -7.77
C ASP A 14 17.36 -23.46 -8.46
N LEU A 15 17.13 -22.71 -9.54
CA LEU A 15 16.00 -22.92 -10.43
C LEU A 15 16.49 -23.72 -11.64
N ASP A 16 16.08 -24.99 -11.70
CA ASP A 16 16.44 -25.92 -12.76
C ASP A 16 15.24 -26.26 -13.68
N LYS A 17 15.48 -27.18 -14.63
CA LYS A 17 14.48 -27.67 -15.59
C LYS A 17 13.27 -28.29 -14.94
N GLU A 18 13.45 -29.05 -13.85
CA GLU A 18 12.35 -29.75 -13.18
C GLU A 18 11.45 -28.76 -12.44
N ALA A 19 12.03 -27.71 -11.85
CA ALA A 19 11.27 -26.57 -11.33
C ALA A 19 10.42 -25.92 -12.44
N LEU A 20 10.99 -25.68 -13.62
CA LEU A 20 10.25 -25.08 -14.74
C LEU A 20 9.12 -25.98 -15.27
N LYS A 21 9.37 -27.29 -15.42
CA LYS A 21 8.34 -28.26 -15.85
C LYS A 21 7.15 -28.32 -14.90
N SER A 22 7.40 -28.29 -13.58
CA SER A 22 6.35 -28.29 -12.57
C SER A 22 5.42 -27.07 -12.66
N LEU A 23 5.94 -25.94 -13.13
CA LEU A 23 5.20 -24.68 -13.26
C LEU A 23 4.39 -24.61 -14.56
N ILE A 24 4.86 -25.22 -15.65
CA ILE A 24 4.24 -25.13 -16.98
C ILE A 24 2.89 -25.86 -17.07
N GLY A 25 2.57 -26.78 -16.14
CA GLY A 25 1.36 -27.61 -16.19
C GLY A 25 0.04 -26.84 -16.39
N ASN A 26 -0.02 -25.58 -15.95
CA ASN A 26 -1.19 -24.70 -16.08
C ASN A 26 -1.05 -23.58 -17.14
N LYS A 27 -0.02 -23.63 -18.01
CA LYS A 27 0.33 -22.55 -18.96
C LYS A 27 0.60 -21.19 -18.28
N VAL A 28 0.95 -21.19 -17.00
CA VAL A 28 1.27 -19.99 -16.22
C VAL A 28 2.63 -20.19 -15.57
N ILE A 29 3.52 -19.23 -15.75
CA ILE A 29 4.79 -19.17 -15.00
C ILE A 29 4.71 -17.95 -14.10
N ASP A 30 4.90 -18.13 -12.80
CA ASP A 30 5.02 -17.04 -11.83
C ASP A 30 6.24 -17.26 -10.94
N LEU A 31 7.31 -16.53 -11.24
CA LEU A 31 8.55 -16.48 -10.48
C LEU A 31 8.69 -15.06 -9.97
N ASN A 32 8.51 -14.83 -8.67
CA ASN A 32 8.58 -13.49 -8.09
C ASN A 32 9.42 -13.51 -6.81
N TYR A 33 10.71 -13.27 -6.98
CA TYR A 33 11.71 -13.27 -5.93
C TYR A 33 12.26 -11.87 -5.69
N LYS A 34 12.48 -11.55 -4.40
CA LYS A 34 13.07 -10.29 -3.97
C LYS A 34 14.13 -10.56 -2.91
N TYR A 35 15.28 -9.87 -3.04
CA TYR A 35 16.35 -9.87 -2.04
C TYR A 35 17.01 -11.22 -1.72
N ARG A 36 16.73 -12.28 -2.49
CA ARG A 36 17.38 -13.60 -2.37
C ARG A 36 18.28 -13.82 -3.56
N LYS A 37 19.55 -14.23 -3.35
CA LYS A 37 20.41 -14.62 -4.46
C LYS A 37 19.86 -15.90 -5.08
N ILE A 38 19.69 -15.88 -6.40
CA ILE A 38 19.22 -17.00 -7.20
C ILE A 38 20.34 -17.35 -8.16
N SER A 39 20.52 -18.65 -8.41
CA SER A 39 21.34 -19.08 -9.54
C SER A 39 20.43 -19.63 -10.62
N LEU A 40 20.55 -19.03 -11.81
CA LEU A 40 19.98 -19.57 -13.03
C LEU A 40 21.12 -20.20 -13.83
N SER A 41 20.97 -21.46 -14.19
CA SER A 41 21.92 -22.17 -15.05
C SER A 41 21.31 -22.42 -16.43
N GLU A 42 22.15 -22.75 -17.42
CA GLU A 42 21.67 -23.09 -18.78
C GLU A 42 20.70 -24.27 -18.80
N SER A 43 20.74 -25.13 -17.76
CA SER A 43 19.77 -26.22 -17.60
C SER A 43 18.32 -25.75 -17.52
N PHE A 44 18.10 -24.47 -17.16
CA PHE A 44 16.79 -23.83 -17.19
C PHE A 44 16.15 -23.84 -18.60
N ILE A 45 16.93 -23.95 -19.69
CA ILE A 45 16.45 -23.82 -21.08
C ILE A 45 16.79 -25.04 -21.95
N GLU A 46 16.93 -26.24 -21.37
CA GLU A 46 17.79 -27.27 -21.97
C GLU A 46 17.34 -27.95 -23.29
N GLU A 47 16.10 -27.80 -23.79
CA GLU A 47 15.71 -28.43 -25.05
C GLU A 47 15.59 -27.43 -26.20
N LYS A 48 16.57 -27.48 -27.13
CA LYS A 48 16.72 -26.59 -28.29
C LYS A 48 15.47 -26.50 -29.19
N ASP A 49 14.51 -27.43 -29.05
CA ASP A 49 13.34 -27.55 -29.93
C ASP A 49 11.98 -27.33 -29.24
N ILE A 50 11.93 -27.00 -27.94
CA ILE A 50 10.64 -26.69 -27.28
C ILE A 50 10.29 -25.21 -27.42
N ASN A 51 9.18 -24.96 -28.12
CA ASN A 51 8.48 -23.68 -28.13
C ASN A 51 7.40 -23.66 -27.03
N TYR A 52 7.30 -22.56 -26.29
CA TYR A 52 6.33 -22.42 -25.20
C TYR A 52 5.09 -21.63 -25.66
N ASN A 53 3.91 -22.20 -25.40
CA ASN A 53 2.61 -21.53 -25.56
C ASN A 53 1.98 -21.35 -24.18
N LEU A 54 2.17 -20.15 -23.61
CA LEU A 54 1.79 -19.83 -22.24
C LEU A 54 0.67 -18.78 -22.25
N ASN A 55 -0.16 -18.77 -21.22
CA ASN A 55 -1.17 -17.74 -21.03
C ASN A 55 -0.57 -16.52 -20.32
N LYS A 56 0.26 -16.77 -19.30
CA LYS A 56 0.85 -15.73 -18.46
C LYS A 56 2.26 -16.10 -18.03
N ILE A 57 3.15 -15.11 -18.07
CA ILE A 57 4.53 -15.21 -17.60
C ILE A 57 4.79 -14.03 -16.67
N ARG A 58 5.19 -14.30 -15.44
CA ARG A 58 5.69 -13.33 -14.47
C ARG A 58 7.10 -13.72 -14.02
N LEU A 59 8.05 -12.83 -14.28
CA LEU A 59 9.47 -12.96 -13.95
C LEU A 59 9.90 -11.73 -13.15
N GLY A 60 9.67 -11.76 -11.84
CA GLY A 60 10.13 -10.76 -10.87
C GLY A 60 11.40 -11.22 -10.17
N PHE A 61 12.49 -10.51 -10.36
CA PHE A 61 13.80 -10.81 -9.79
C PHE A 61 14.43 -9.53 -9.26
N PHE A 62 13.91 -8.96 -8.18
CA PHE A 62 14.43 -7.69 -7.65
C PHE A 62 15.73 -7.89 -6.87
N LYS A 63 16.87 -7.37 -7.36
CA LYS A 63 18.18 -7.52 -6.71
C LYS A 63 18.54 -8.98 -6.42
N CYS A 64 18.32 -9.85 -7.41
CA CYS A 64 18.47 -11.30 -7.25
C CYS A 64 19.46 -11.93 -8.25
N LEU A 65 19.67 -11.31 -9.42
CA LEU A 65 20.38 -11.91 -10.55
C LEU A 65 21.59 -11.07 -10.96
N LYS A 66 22.61 -11.73 -11.48
CA LYS A 66 23.71 -11.11 -12.23
C LYS A 66 23.32 -10.92 -13.69
N SER A 67 24.01 -10.01 -14.40
CA SER A 67 23.80 -9.76 -15.83
C SER A 67 23.81 -11.04 -16.70
N SER A 68 24.71 -12.00 -16.43
CA SER A 68 24.78 -13.28 -17.16
C SER A 68 23.55 -14.16 -16.94
N GLU A 69 22.98 -14.16 -15.74
CA GLU A 69 21.80 -14.97 -15.38
C GLU A 69 20.52 -14.36 -15.98
N VAL A 70 20.47 -13.03 -16.10
CA VAL A 70 19.39 -12.33 -16.80
C VAL A 70 19.35 -12.70 -18.29
N CYS A 71 20.51 -12.94 -18.93
CA CYS A 71 20.57 -13.39 -20.33
C CYS A 71 19.89 -14.77 -20.53
N ILE A 72 19.93 -15.64 -19.52
CA ILE A 72 19.24 -16.95 -19.55
C ILE A 72 17.72 -16.72 -19.61
N LEU A 73 17.17 -15.78 -18.82
CA LEU A 73 15.75 -15.42 -18.90
C LEU A 73 15.36 -14.93 -20.31
N PHE A 74 16.21 -14.12 -20.95
CA PHE A 74 15.92 -13.61 -22.29
C PHE A 74 15.98 -14.70 -23.36
N ARG A 75 16.90 -15.66 -23.23
CA ARG A 75 16.92 -16.84 -24.11
C ARG A 75 15.68 -17.71 -23.92
N PHE A 76 15.16 -17.82 -22.70
CA PHE A 76 13.87 -18.46 -22.45
C PHE A 76 12.73 -17.71 -23.15
N LEU A 77 12.66 -16.38 -22.98
CA LEU A 77 11.64 -15.54 -23.64
C LEU A 77 11.68 -15.64 -25.17
N LYS A 78 12.87 -15.77 -25.79
CA LYS A 78 13.04 -16.04 -27.24
C LYS A 78 12.35 -17.31 -27.74
N ARG A 79 12.00 -18.25 -26.85
CA ARG A 79 11.31 -19.50 -27.18
C ARG A 79 9.80 -19.45 -26.90
N VAL A 80 9.29 -18.34 -26.38
CA VAL A 80 7.85 -18.17 -26.10
C VAL A 80 7.14 -17.73 -27.38
N LYS A 81 6.35 -18.61 -27.98
CA LYS A 81 5.61 -18.29 -29.22
C LYS A 81 4.30 -17.58 -28.94
N GLN A 82 3.66 -17.91 -27.82
CA GLN A 82 2.42 -17.28 -27.40
C GLN A 82 2.46 -16.92 -25.92
N CYS A 83 2.11 -15.68 -25.60
CA CYS A 83 1.84 -15.20 -24.24
C CYS A 83 0.82 -14.06 -24.28
N ASN A 84 -0.21 -14.10 -23.44
CA ASN A 84 -1.20 -13.01 -23.38
C ASN A 84 -0.80 -11.95 -22.34
N CYS A 85 -0.09 -12.34 -21.29
CA CYS A 85 0.32 -11.47 -20.18
C CYS A 85 1.79 -11.71 -19.85
N LEU A 86 2.65 -10.73 -20.13
CA LEU A 86 4.08 -10.80 -19.82
C LEU A 86 4.45 -9.71 -18.81
N ILE A 87 4.91 -10.14 -17.65
CA ILE A 87 5.39 -9.28 -16.57
C ILE A 87 6.85 -9.62 -16.33
N VAL A 88 7.76 -8.70 -16.62
CA VAL A 88 9.19 -8.86 -16.36
C VAL A 88 9.64 -7.70 -15.46
N ASP A 89 9.96 -7.99 -14.21
CA ASP A 89 10.51 -7.02 -13.28
C ASP A 89 11.93 -7.46 -12.89
N ILE A 90 12.92 -6.86 -13.53
CA ILE A 90 14.35 -7.10 -13.32
C ILE A 90 15.01 -5.83 -12.78
N SER A 91 14.27 -5.05 -12.00
CA SER A 91 14.78 -3.88 -11.32
C SER A 91 15.92 -4.23 -10.35
N TYR A 92 16.88 -3.30 -10.27
CA TYR A 92 18.05 -3.38 -9.37
C TYR A 92 18.93 -4.64 -9.57
N ASN A 93 19.26 -5.02 -10.82
CA ASN A 93 20.18 -6.13 -11.13
C ASN A 93 21.44 -5.70 -11.89
N GLU A 94 21.83 -4.42 -11.77
CA GLU A 94 23.05 -3.88 -12.39
C GLU A 94 23.08 -4.11 -13.92
N LEU A 95 21.93 -3.93 -14.58
CA LEU A 95 21.80 -4.19 -16.02
C LEU A 95 22.53 -3.16 -16.87
N SER A 96 23.12 -3.62 -17.98
CA SER A 96 23.67 -2.76 -19.03
C SER A 96 22.65 -2.46 -20.14
N SER A 97 22.94 -1.48 -21.00
CA SER A 97 22.15 -1.19 -22.22
C SER A 97 21.96 -2.43 -23.10
N ASN A 98 23.03 -3.24 -23.26
CA ASN A 98 22.98 -4.49 -24.03
C ASN A 98 21.98 -5.50 -23.45
N ASN A 99 21.85 -5.57 -22.12
CA ASN A 99 20.84 -6.45 -21.51
C ASN A 99 19.41 -5.99 -21.88
N ILE A 100 19.15 -4.69 -21.91
CA ILE A 100 17.83 -4.18 -22.32
C ILE A 100 17.59 -4.43 -23.82
N LEU A 101 18.62 -4.25 -24.64
CA LEU A 101 18.57 -4.56 -26.06
C LEU A 101 18.20 -6.04 -26.30
N GLU A 102 18.81 -6.94 -25.54
CA GLU A 102 18.49 -8.37 -25.58
C GLU A 102 17.07 -8.67 -25.11
N LEU A 103 16.58 -8.01 -24.05
CA LEU A 103 15.18 -8.11 -23.63
C LEU A 103 14.23 -7.68 -24.75
N ALA A 104 14.46 -6.52 -25.35
CA ALA A 104 13.63 -6.00 -26.45
C ALA A 104 13.60 -6.97 -27.63
N SER A 105 14.76 -7.52 -28.01
CA SER A 105 14.85 -8.56 -29.03
C SER A 105 14.07 -9.81 -28.63
N ALA A 106 14.20 -10.25 -27.37
CA ALA A 106 13.57 -11.45 -26.87
C ALA A 106 12.05 -11.40 -26.86
N ILE A 107 11.44 -10.25 -26.61
CA ILE A 107 9.97 -10.13 -26.55
C ILE A 107 9.33 -9.71 -27.88
N SER A 108 10.09 -9.15 -28.82
CA SER A 108 9.58 -8.52 -30.05
C SER A 108 8.71 -9.43 -30.96
N HIS A 109 8.82 -10.75 -30.81
CA HIS A 109 8.13 -11.73 -31.64
C HIS A 109 6.79 -12.23 -31.03
N ILE A 110 6.46 -11.82 -29.80
CA ILE A 110 5.27 -12.28 -29.07
C ILE A 110 4.05 -11.38 -29.40
N GLN A 111 3.49 -11.55 -30.59
CA GLN A 111 2.46 -10.64 -31.15
C GLN A 111 1.08 -10.72 -30.48
N ASN A 112 0.83 -11.74 -29.64
CA ASN A 112 -0.46 -11.96 -28.97
C ASN A 112 -0.55 -11.36 -27.56
N LEU A 113 0.40 -10.53 -27.15
CA LEU A 113 0.36 -9.85 -25.87
C LEU A 113 -0.81 -8.87 -25.78
N ASN A 114 -1.62 -9.05 -24.73
CA ASN A 114 -2.66 -8.11 -24.32
C ASN A 114 -2.19 -7.24 -23.14
N GLU A 115 -1.32 -7.78 -22.28
CA GLU A 115 -0.73 -7.10 -21.12
C GLU A 115 0.79 -7.25 -21.14
N LEU A 116 1.49 -6.12 -21.03
CA LEU A 116 2.94 -6.05 -20.93
C LEU A 116 3.34 -5.15 -19.77
N GLN A 117 4.07 -5.70 -18.80
CA GLN A 117 4.71 -4.94 -17.74
C GLN A 117 6.22 -5.17 -17.78
N ILE A 118 6.99 -4.08 -17.80
CA ILE A 118 8.44 -4.13 -17.77
C ILE A 118 8.97 -3.21 -16.65
N GLY A 119 9.64 -3.81 -15.66
CA GLY A 119 10.37 -3.13 -14.60
C GLY A 119 11.87 -3.16 -14.83
N LEU A 120 12.45 -1.97 -15.04
CA LEU A 120 13.89 -1.77 -15.23
C LEU A 120 14.48 -0.77 -14.21
N GLY A 121 13.66 -0.23 -13.31
CA GLY A 121 14.10 0.76 -12.33
C GLY A 121 15.31 0.33 -11.49
N LEU A 122 16.04 1.31 -10.95
CA LEU A 122 17.29 1.12 -10.19
C LEU A 122 18.43 0.43 -10.97
N ASN A 123 18.36 0.36 -12.30
CA ASN A 123 19.49 0.00 -13.14
C ASN A 123 20.13 1.27 -13.70
N GLN A 124 21.42 1.49 -13.41
CA GLN A 124 22.16 2.66 -13.89
C GLN A 124 22.59 2.43 -15.33
N ILE A 125 21.87 3.02 -16.27
CA ILE A 125 22.13 2.87 -17.70
C ILE A 125 22.57 4.22 -18.27
N ASN A 126 23.73 4.23 -18.91
CA ASN A 126 24.32 5.45 -19.48
C ASN A 126 24.14 5.55 -21.00
N ASP A 127 23.87 4.42 -21.67
CA ASP A 127 23.51 4.35 -23.09
C ASP A 127 22.04 3.92 -23.22
N TYR A 128 21.23 4.75 -23.87
CA TYR A 128 19.79 4.53 -23.99
C TYR A 128 19.37 3.81 -25.28
N SER A 129 20.30 3.32 -26.09
CA SER A 129 20.00 2.54 -27.30
C SER A 129 19.14 1.30 -27.00
N GLY A 130 19.41 0.61 -25.88
CA GLY A 130 18.59 -0.49 -25.40
C GLY A 130 17.15 -0.08 -25.08
N LEU A 131 16.94 1.06 -24.41
CA LEU A 131 15.60 1.60 -24.14
C LEU A 131 14.88 2.02 -25.43
N GLN A 132 15.58 2.66 -26.36
CA GLN A 132 15.00 3.03 -27.67
C GLN A 132 14.50 1.79 -28.40
N LYS A 133 15.31 0.73 -28.46
CA LYS A 133 14.90 -0.53 -29.08
C LYS A 133 13.70 -1.17 -28.37
N LEU A 134 13.66 -1.08 -27.04
CA LEU A 134 12.53 -1.53 -26.26
C LEU A 134 11.25 -0.75 -26.62
N PHE A 135 11.33 0.57 -26.70
CA PHE A 135 10.19 1.42 -27.07
C PHE A 135 9.73 1.18 -28.51
N ASP A 136 10.66 0.96 -29.45
CA ASP A 136 10.33 0.55 -30.81
C ASP A 136 9.57 -0.78 -30.84
N SER A 137 9.97 -1.74 -29.99
CA SER A 137 9.32 -3.06 -29.95
C SER A 137 7.85 -3.02 -29.53
N LEU A 138 7.43 -1.98 -28.80
CA LEU A 138 6.03 -1.81 -28.37
C LEU A 138 5.05 -1.75 -29.55
N LEU A 139 5.49 -1.20 -30.69
CA LEU A 139 4.67 -1.13 -31.90
C LEU A 139 4.41 -2.51 -32.54
N GLY A 140 5.19 -3.53 -32.15
CA GLY A 140 5.04 -4.92 -32.61
C GLY A 140 3.93 -5.71 -31.90
N PHE A 141 3.22 -5.10 -30.94
CA PHE A 141 2.18 -5.76 -30.14
C PHE A 141 0.76 -5.24 -30.49
N PRO A 142 0.16 -5.70 -31.60
CA PRO A 142 -1.08 -5.12 -32.12
C PRO A 142 -2.30 -5.29 -31.19
N LYS A 143 -2.26 -6.25 -30.26
CA LYS A 143 -3.35 -6.55 -29.31
C LYS A 143 -3.15 -5.92 -27.93
N LEU A 144 -2.07 -5.15 -27.74
CA LEU A 144 -1.72 -4.63 -26.43
C LEU A 144 -2.78 -3.64 -25.94
N GLN A 145 -3.36 -3.94 -24.78
CA GLN A 145 -4.39 -3.14 -24.11
C GLN A 145 -3.88 -2.57 -22.78
N SER A 146 -2.98 -3.28 -22.10
CA SER A 146 -2.39 -2.85 -20.84
C SER A 146 -0.86 -2.76 -20.97
N LEU A 147 -0.31 -1.58 -20.73
CA LEU A 147 1.13 -1.32 -20.75
C LEU A 147 1.58 -0.72 -19.43
N SER A 148 2.57 -1.35 -18.78
CA SER A 148 3.22 -0.83 -17.59
C SER A 148 4.74 -0.74 -17.78
N LEU A 149 5.32 0.44 -17.57
CA LEU A 149 6.75 0.71 -17.66
C LEU A 149 7.24 1.31 -16.34
N LEU A 150 7.99 0.52 -15.57
CA LEU A 150 8.57 0.94 -14.28
C LEU A 150 10.04 1.33 -14.48
N LEU A 151 10.28 2.62 -14.69
CA LEU A 151 11.57 3.21 -15.11
C LEU A 151 12.11 4.23 -14.08
N TYR A 152 11.95 3.92 -12.80
CA TYR A 152 12.34 4.80 -11.70
C TYR A 152 13.83 4.67 -11.38
N TYR A 153 14.50 5.77 -10.99
CA TYR A 153 15.93 5.78 -10.66
C TYR A 153 16.82 5.18 -11.76
N MET A 154 16.71 5.71 -12.98
CA MET A 154 17.48 5.25 -14.15
C MET A 154 18.28 6.37 -14.83
N ASN A 155 18.33 7.56 -14.22
CA ASN A 155 18.95 8.77 -14.78
C ASN A 155 18.33 9.25 -16.12
N ILE A 156 17.09 8.86 -16.40
CA ILE A 156 16.35 9.22 -17.62
C ILE A 156 16.20 10.74 -17.72
N LYS A 157 16.43 11.28 -18.93
CA LYS A 157 16.29 12.71 -19.26
C LYS A 157 15.10 12.94 -20.19
N ASN A 158 14.77 14.21 -20.45
CA ASN A 158 13.63 14.60 -21.26
C ASN A 158 13.61 13.96 -22.65
N GLU A 159 14.76 13.85 -23.31
CA GLU A 159 14.88 13.26 -24.66
C GLU A 159 14.38 11.81 -24.73
N GLN A 160 14.66 11.00 -23.71
CA GLN A 160 14.20 9.61 -23.67
C GLN A 160 12.68 9.52 -23.46
N VAL A 161 12.12 10.43 -22.65
CA VAL A 161 10.66 10.54 -22.49
C VAL A 161 10.02 11.00 -23.79
N GLN A 162 10.59 12.01 -24.47
CA GLN A 162 10.11 12.48 -25.77
C GLN A 162 10.13 11.35 -26.81
N TYR A 163 11.18 10.53 -26.82
CA TYR A 163 11.25 9.36 -27.69
C TYR A 163 10.13 8.36 -27.36
N LEU A 164 9.93 8.00 -26.10
CA LEU A 164 8.81 7.15 -25.69
C LEU A 164 7.47 7.74 -26.12
N SER A 165 7.22 9.02 -25.86
CA SER A 165 5.98 9.73 -26.23
C SER A 165 5.69 9.65 -27.73
N SER A 166 6.73 9.71 -28.57
CA SER A 166 6.59 9.58 -30.02
C SER A 166 6.05 8.21 -30.47
N LYS A 167 6.35 7.15 -29.71
CA LYS A 167 5.88 5.78 -29.93
C LYS A 167 4.54 5.54 -29.25
N LEU A 168 4.41 6.01 -28.01
CA LEU A 168 3.23 5.81 -27.17
C LEU A 168 1.95 6.24 -27.87
N LYS A 169 1.93 7.42 -28.49
CA LYS A 169 0.76 7.94 -29.23
C LYS A 169 0.26 7.05 -30.37
N GLN A 170 1.07 6.08 -30.83
CA GLN A 170 0.69 5.14 -31.89
C GLN A 170 0.02 3.87 -31.34
N LEU A 171 0.02 3.65 -30.02
CA LEU A 171 -0.56 2.49 -29.36
C LEU A 171 -2.06 2.68 -29.12
N SER A 172 -2.84 2.76 -30.20
CA SER A 172 -4.26 3.16 -30.17
C SER A 172 -5.22 2.21 -29.42
N ASN A 173 -4.80 0.97 -29.15
CA ASN A 173 -5.60 -0.04 -28.44
C ASN A 173 -5.43 -0.01 -26.91
N ILE A 174 -4.54 0.84 -26.39
CA ILE A 174 -4.27 0.90 -24.95
C ILE A 174 -5.50 1.41 -24.19
N THR A 175 -5.96 0.61 -23.24
CA THR A 175 -7.02 0.93 -22.28
C THR A 175 -6.47 1.19 -20.88
N GLN A 176 -5.30 0.64 -20.55
CA GLN A 176 -4.62 0.85 -19.28
C GLN A 176 -3.14 1.19 -19.50
N LEU A 177 -2.69 2.28 -18.89
CA LEU A 177 -1.32 2.75 -18.99
C LEU A 177 -0.76 3.06 -17.59
N ASP A 178 0.36 2.44 -17.23
CA ASP A 178 1.15 2.76 -16.03
C ASP A 178 2.58 3.15 -16.44
N ILE A 179 2.97 4.40 -16.23
CA ILE A 179 4.33 4.86 -16.51
C ILE A 179 4.91 5.46 -15.23
N ARG A 180 6.04 4.92 -14.75
CA ARG A 180 6.72 5.41 -13.54
C ARG A 180 8.13 5.86 -13.84
N PHE A 181 8.33 7.17 -13.82
CA PHE A 181 9.61 7.86 -13.94
C PHE A 181 10.09 8.49 -12.62
N ASN A 182 9.64 7.97 -11.48
CA ASN A 182 10.04 8.48 -10.17
C ASN A 182 11.58 8.51 -10.02
N TYR A 183 12.12 9.52 -9.34
CA TYR A 183 13.55 9.68 -9.06
C TYR A 183 14.43 9.70 -10.32
N ASN A 184 14.04 10.51 -11.31
CA ASN A 184 14.90 10.84 -12.46
C ASN A 184 15.22 12.34 -12.42
N THR A 185 15.74 12.92 -13.50
CA THR A 185 15.99 14.37 -13.59
C THR A 185 15.14 14.98 -14.70
N LEU A 186 13.86 14.66 -14.68
CA LEU A 186 12.89 15.14 -15.67
C LEU A 186 12.41 16.54 -15.32
N THR A 187 12.10 17.34 -16.34
CA THR A 187 11.50 18.67 -16.19
C THR A 187 10.11 18.74 -16.83
N ASP A 188 9.46 19.90 -16.76
CA ASP A 188 8.12 20.13 -17.33
C ASP A 188 8.01 19.72 -18.79
N GLU A 189 9.05 19.93 -19.59
CA GLU A 189 9.10 19.55 -21.01
C GLU A 189 8.73 18.07 -21.22
N SER A 190 9.28 17.19 -20.38
CA SER A 190 9.01 15.76 -20.47
C SER A 190 7.57 15.40 -20.08
N LEU A 191 7.03 16.05 -19.06
CA LEU A 191 5.66 15.81 -18.58
C LEU A 191 4.64 16.34 -19.59
N ILE A 192 4.88 17.53 -20.14
CA ILE A 192 4.09 18.14 -21.22
C ILE A 192 4.06 17.19 -22.42
N THR A 193 5.24 16.80 -22.93
CA THR A 193 5.35 15.95 -24.12
C THR A 193 4.68 14.59 -23.92
N LEU A 194 4.81 14.00 -22.72
CA LEU A 194 4.13 12.73 -22.40
C LEU A 194 2.62 12.90 -22.30
N SER A 195 2.13 13.95 -21.64
CA SER A 195 0.69 14.22 -21.53
C SER A 195 0.02 14.45 -22.89
N GLN A 196 0.71 15.10 -23.83
CA GLN A 196 0.26 15.27 -25.22
C GLN A 196 0.23 13.95 -26.01
N ALA A 197 1.07 12.97 -25.68
CA ALA A 197 1.00 11.64 -26.29
C ALA A 197 -0.14 10.81 -25.67
N ILE A 198 -0.33 10.90 -24.35
CA ILE A 198 -1.40 10.22 -23.62
C ILE A 198 -2.77 10.71 -24.08
N SER A 199 -2.94 12.01 -24.36
CA SER A 199 -4.20 12.58 -24.87
C SER A 199 -4.63 12.01 -26.23
N GLN A 200 -3.73 11.38 -26.98
CA GLN A 200 -4.03 10.73 -28.26
C GLN A 200 -4.46 9.26 -28.09
N LEU A 201 -4.41 8.71 -26.87
CA LEU A 201 -4.85 7.36 -26.55
C LEU A 201 -6.37 7.32 -26.32
N ASN A 202 -7.15 7.37 -27.39
CA ASN A 202 -8.61 7.52 -27.35
C ASN A 202 -9.38 6.36 -26.67
N GLN A 203 -8.73 5.22 -26.40
CA GLN A 203 -9.33 4.09 -25.69
C GLN A 203 -8.91 4.03 -24.21
N LEU A 204 -8.07 4.95 -23.74
CA LEU A 204 -7.52 4.93 -22.39
C LEU A 204 -8.63 5.11 -21.35
N GLN A 205 -8.72 4.17 -20.43
CA GLN A 205 -9.69 4.14 -19.33
C GLN A 205 -9.01 4.31 -17.97
N GLN A 206 -7.77 3.84 -17.85
CA GLN A 206 -7.00 3.88 -16.60
C GLN A 206 -5.59 4.41 -16.86
N LEU A 207 -5.22 5.45 -16.14
CA LEU A 207 -3.88 6.04 -16.19
C LEU A 207 -3.24 6.03 -14.81
N PHE A 208 -2.03 5.50 -14.72
CA PHE A 208 -1.12 5.70 -13.61
C PHE A 208 0.13 6.42 -14.10
N LEU A 209 0.46 7.55 -13.48
CA LEU A 209 1.62 8.34 -13.86
C LEU A 209 2.45 8.70 -12.63
N GLY A 210 3.68 8.19 -12.57
CA GLY A 210 4.63 8.47 -11.49
C GLY A 210 5.76 9.39 -11.95
N TYR A 211 5.86 10.57 -11.36
CA TYR A 211 6.91 11.57 -11.58
C TYR A 211 7.52 12.11 -10.28
N TRP A 212 7.35 11.41 -9.15
CA TRP A 212 7.97 11.81 -7.87
C TRP A 212 9.47 12.06 -7.98
N ASN A 213 9.97 13.03 -7.21
CA ASN A 213 11.39 13.40 -7.17
C ASN A 213 12.00 13.65 -8.56
N ASN A 214 11.30 14.46 -9.36
CA ASN A 214 11.81 15.10 -10.58
C ASN A 214 11.76 16.64 -10.42
N ASP A 215 12.28 17.38 -11.39
CA ASP A 215 12.38 18.84 -11.36
C ASP A 215 11.21 19.51 -12.11
N LEU A 216 10.00 19.25 -11.61
CA LEU A 216 8.75 19.77 -12.15
C LEU A 216 8.34 21.09 -11.49
N SER A 217 7.70 21.96 -12.26
CA SER A 217 7.04 23.19 -11.83
C SER A 217 5.52 23.10 -12.02
N ASP A 218 4.82 24.17 -11.65
CA ASP A 218 3.38 24.30 -11.89
C ASP A 218 2.97 24.25 -13.37
N ALA A 219 3.85 24.71 -14.27
CA ALA A 219 3.60 24.69 -15.71
C ALA A 219 3.44 23.26 -16.26
N GLY A 220 4.30 22.33 -15.83
CA GLY A 220 4.21 20.93 -16.29
C GLY A 220 2.94 20.23 -15.84
N PHE A 221 2.50 20.50 -14.60
CA PHE A 221 1.25 19.95 -14.07
C PHE A 221 0.02 20.57 -14.71
N SER A 222 0.02 21.88 -14.94
CA SER A 222 -1.06 22.60 -15.62
C SER A 222 -1.33 21.98 -16.98
N ALA A 223 -0.27 21.83 -17.79
CA ALA A 223 -0.35 21.19 -19.09
C ALA A 223 -0.77 19.71 -19.02
N LEU A 224 -0.31 18.96 -18.02
CA LEU A 224 -0.76 17.58 -17.80
C LEU A 224 -2.29 17.52 -17.65
N PHE A 225 -2.86 18.33 -16.76
CA PHE A 225 -4.28 18.32 -16.50
C PHE A 225 -5.11 18.89 -17.66
N GLU A 226 -4.66 19.96 -18.32
CA GLU A 226 -5.27 20.46 -19.55
C GLU A 226 -5.35 19.34 -20.59
N ASN A 227 -4.24 18.67 -20.87
CA ASN A 227 -4.20 17.60 -21.86
C ASN A 227 -5.08 16.41 -21.45
N LEU A 228 -5.06 15.98 -20.18
CA LEU A 228 -5.86 14.83 -19.73
C LEU A 228 -7.36 15.11 -19.69
N PHE A 229 -7.77 16.30 -19.28
CA PHE A 229 -9.20 16.63 -19.08
C PHE A 229 -9.88 17.22 -20.31
N GLU A 230 -9.14 17.80 -21.26
CA GLU A 230 -9.73 18.28 -22.51
C GLU A 230 -9.92 17.18 -23.56
N SER A 231 -9.08 16.13 -23.55
CA SER A 231 -9.01 15.18 -24.67
C SER A 231 -9.69 13.83 -24.43
N SER A 232 -9.73 13.33 -23.19
CA SER A 232 -10.06 11.93 -22.95
C SER A 232 -11.50 11.73 -22.50
N GLN A 233 -12.37 11.26 -23.40
CA GLN A 233 -13.77 10.97 -23.10
C GLN A 233 -14.01 9.63 -22.40
N LYS A 234 -12.99 8.76 -22.31
CA LYS A 234 -13.12 7.40 -21.74
C LYS A 234 -12.32 7.17 -20.46
N LEU A 235 -11.49 8.13 -20.07
CA LEU A 235 -10.62 8.00 -18.90
C LEU A 235 -11.47 8.06 -17.63
N THR A 236 -11.63 6.90 -16.99
CA THR A 236 -12.45 6.69 -15.79
C THR A 236 -11.64 6.76 -14.49
N GLU A 237 -10.34 6.44 -14.55
CA GLU A 237 -9.47 6.37 -13.39
C GLU A 237 -8.11 6.99 -13.70
N VAL A 238 -7.71 7.94 -12.85
CA VAL A 238 -6.43 8.64 -12.93
C VAL A 238 -5.73 8.58 -11.59
N VAL A 239 -4.52 8.03 -11.58
CA VAL A 239 -3.63 8.01 -10.43
C VAL A 239 -2.34 8.75 -10.78
N LEU A 240 -2.07 9.83 -10.05
CA LEU A 240 -0.92 10.70 -10.27
C LEU A 240 -0.04 10.71 -9.01
N GLN A 241 1.20 10.22 -9.14
CA GLN A 241 2.22 10.33 -8.09
C GLN A 241 3.20 11.44 -8.47
N LEU A 242 2.97 12.65 -7.99
CA LEU A 242 3.68 13.84 -8.46
C LEU A 242 4.35 14.61 -7.32
N LYS A 243 5.48 15.26 -7.61
CA LYS A 243 6.20 16.14 -6.68
C LYS A 243 6.51 17.43 -7.39
N VAL A 244 6.09 18.55 -6.81
CA VAL A 244 6.41 19.89 -7.30
C VAL A 244 7.69 20.37 -6.62
N ASN A 245 8.65 20.91 -7.39
CA ASN A 245 9.82 21.56 -6.83
C ASN A 245 9.44 22.94 -6.27
N GLN A 246 9.76 23.20 -5.00
CA GLN A 246 9.36 24.39 -4.24
C GLN A 246 9.78 25.71 -4.90
N ASN A 247 10.91 25.71 -5.60
CA ASN A 247 11.52 26.93 -6.13
C ASN A 247 10.94 27.40 -7.48
N LYS A 248 9.94 26.69 -8.04
CA LYS A 248 9.47 26.93 -9.41
C LYS A 248 7.96 27.14 -9.55
N ILE A 249 7.20 27.22 -8.45
CA ILE A 249 5.76 27.52 -8.52
C ILE A 249 5.60 29.02 -8.81
N ARG A 250 4.90 29.38 -9.90
CA ARG A 250 4.56 30.76 -10.23
C ARG A 250 3.21 31.12 -9.59
N ASP A 251 2.99 32.40 -9.33
CA ASP A 251 1.86 32.93 -8.53
C ASP A 251 0.46 32.79 -9.15
N ASN A 252 0.29 32.03 -10.25
CA ASN A 252 -0.99 31.93 -10.95
C ASN A 252 -1.62 30.55 -10.70
N SER A 253 -2.60 30.50 -9.80
CA SER A 253 -3.49 29.35 -9.67
C SER A 253 -4.22 29.10 -10.99
N LEU A 254 -3.86 28.03 -11.70
CA LEU A 254 -4.63 27.58 -12.86
C LEU A 254 -5.96 26.99 -12.38
N ILE A 255 -7.06 27.55 -12.88
CA ILE A 255 -8.39 26.96 -12.77
C ILE A 255 -8.53 25.98 -13.93
N LEU A 256 -8.53 24.70 -13.62
CA LEU A 256 -8.74 23.62 -14.57
C LEU A 256 -10.19 23.18 -14.46
N GLN A 257 -10.95 23.41 -15.52
CA GLN A 257 -12.30 22.85 -15.66
C GLN A 257 -12.17 21.41 -16.15
N ASN A 258 -12.67 20.45 -15.37
CA ASN A 258 -12.72 19.09 -15.85
C ASN A 258 -13.83 18.93 -16.90
N LYS A 259 -13.44 18.89 -18.18
CA LYS A 259 -14.36 18.56 -19.29
C LYS A 259 -14.56 17.05 -19.47
N ASN A 260 -13.77 16.21 -18.81
CA ASN A 260 -13.93 14.76 -18.86
C ASN A 260 -15.10 14.32 -17.97
N GLN A 261 -16.21 13.97 -18.62
CA GLN A 261 -17.42 13.48 -17.98
C GLN A 261 -17.32 12.01 -17.52
N ALA A 262 -16.38 11.21 -18.03
CA ALA A 262 -16.26 9.80 -17.65
C ALA A 262 -15.42 9.57 -16.38
N LEU A 263 -14.69 10.59 -15.92
CA LEU A 263 -13.79 10.46 -14.78
C LEU A 263 -14.56 10.20 -13.49
N LYS A 264 -14.37 9.01 -12.92
CA LYS A 264 -15.00 8.55 -11.68
C LYS A 264 -14.02 8.51 -10.52
N LYS A 265 -12.75 8.22 -10.78
CA LYS A 265 -11.72 8.12 -9.75
C LYS A 265 -10.54 9.01 -10.06
N LEU A 266 -10.20 9.85 -9.08
CA LEU A 266 -9.03 10.69 -9.14
C LEU A 266 -8.21 10.51 -7.86
N HIS A 267 -7.02 9.94 -8.02
CA HIS A 267 -6.02 9.81 -6.97
C HIS A 267 -4.83 10.70 -7.30
N VAL A 268 -4.57 11.70 -6.46
CA VAL A 268 -3.41 12.57 -6.58
C VAL A 268 -2.58 12.48 -5.30
N GLN A 269 -1.38 11.91 -5.42
CA GLN A 269 -0.38 11.93 -4.36
C GLN A 269 0.61 13.05 -4.63
N ILE A 270 0.66 14.04 -3.73
CA ILE A 270 1.56 15.17 -3.83
C ILE A 270 2.56 15.17 -2.67
N GLN A 271 3.84 15.12 -3.02
CA GLN A 271 4.94 15.25 -2.06
C GLN A 271 5.49 16.67 -2.07
N ASN A 272 4.99 17.58 -1.21
CA ASN A 272 5.61 18.90 -0.99
C ASN A 272 5.20 19.53 0.36
N SER A 273 6.14 20.13 1.08
CA SER A 273 5.95 20.74 2.41
C SER A 273 5.44 22.19 2.39
N ASN A 274 5.21 22.80 1.22
CA ASN A 274 4.70 24.18 1.10
C ASN A 274 4.06 24.42 -0.28
N LEU A 275 3.02 23.66 -0.63
CA LEU A 275 2.18 24.00 -1.78
C LEU A 275 1.52 25.35 -1.50
N LYS A 276 2.07 26.45 -2.05
CA LYS A 276 1.39 27.75 -2.06
C LYS A 276 0.17 27.76 -2.98
N TYR A 277 0.21 26.96 -4.04
CA TYR A 277 -0.82 26.89 -5.06
C TYR A 277 -1.08 25.42 -5.38
N PHE A 278 -2.21 24.89 -4.94
CA PHE A 278 -2.77 23.65 -5.44
C PHE A 278 -3.60 24.00 -6.69
N PHE A 279 -3.69 23.09 -7.65
CA PHE A 279 -4.48 23.36 -8.85
C PHE A 279 -5.97 23.37 -8.49
N ILE A 280 -6.73 24.35 -9.00
CA ILE A 280 -8.17 24.34 -8.81
C ILE A 280 -8.75 23.38 -9.83
N LEU A 281 -9.14 22.19 -9.39
CA LEU A 281 -10.06 21.35 -10.14
C LEU A 281 -11.48 21.85 -9.85
N GLN A 282 -12.00 22.68 -10.75
CA GLN A 282 -13.40 23.07 -10.73
C GLN A 282 -14.21 22.08 -11.58
N ASP A 283 -15.47 21.88 -11.19
CA ASP A 283 -16.45 21.06 -11.89
C ASP A 283 -16.05 19.59 -12.06
N LEU A 284 -15.99 18.87 -10.93
CA LEU A 284 -15.86 17.40 -10.85
C LEU A 284 -17.18 16.69 -10.50
N PRO A 285 -18.34 16.94 -11.17
CA PRO A 285 -19.63 16.46 -10.70
C PRO A 285 -19.86 14.94 -10.84
N GLN A 286 -18.91 14.16 -11.35
CA GLN A 286 -19.04 12.70 -11.52
C GLN A 286 -18.01 11.89 -10.73
N ILE A 287 -17.16 12.54 -9.93
CA ILE A 287 -16.16 11.84 -9.12
C ILE A 287 -16.86 11.05 -8.01
N GLU A 288 -16.65 9.73 -8.03
CA GLU A 288 -17.08 8.79 -7.00
C GLU A 288 -15.99 8.64 -5.92
N ASP A 289 -14.72 8.53 -6.34
CA ASP A 289 -13.55 8.27 -5.49
C ASP A 289 -12.50 9.38 -5.66
N LEU A 290 -12.35 10.19 -4.61
CA LEU A 290 -11.31 11.22 -4.53
C LEU A 290 -10.32 10.87 -3.43
N LEU A 291 -9.08 10.65 -3.84
CA LEU A 291 -7.97 10.40 -2.92
C LEU A 291 -6.91 11.48 -3.13
N ILE A 292 -6.68 12.28 -2.10
CA ILE A 292 -5.58 13.24 -2.08
C ILE A 292 -4.66 12.90 -0.92
N GLU A 293 -3.42 12.57 -1.27
CA GLU A 293 -2.40 12.26 -0.30
C GLU A 293 -1.34 13.36 -0.30
N PHE A 294 -1.10 13.98 0.85
CA PHE A 294 0.06 14.84 1.05
C PHE A 294 1.09 14.12 1.92
N GLU A 295 2.27 13.86 1.38
CA GLU A 295 3.30 13.07 2.08
C GLU A 295 4.13 13.89 3.10
N GLN A 296 4.07 15.22 3.11
CA GLN A 296 4.86 16.10 4.00
C GLN A 296 4.10 17.36 4.48
N THR A 297 4.75 18.12 5.38
CA THR A 297 4.20 18.63 6.66
C THR A 297 3.36 19.90 6.64
N GLU A 298 3.28 20.72 5.59
CA GLU A 298 2.44 21.94 5.66
C GLU A 298 1.76 22.26 4.32
N LEU A 299 0.43 22.41 4.36
CA LEU A 299 -0.33 23.05 3.29
C LEU A 299 -0.41 24.55 3.55
N SER A 300 -0.30 25.35 2.49
CA SER A 300 -0.66 26.76 2.58
C SER A 300 -2.17 26.95 2.73
N GLU A 301 -2.58 28.15 3.14
CA GLU A 301 -3.96 28.60 3.14
C GLU A 301 -4.68 28.30 1.85
N LEU A 302 -4.07 28.72 0.76
CA LEU A 302 -4.68 28.66 -0.54
C LEU A 302 -4.82 27.21 -0.99
N ALA A 303 -3.79 26.38 -0.82
CA ALA A 303 -3.87 24.95 -1.11
C ALA A 303 -5.01 24.28 -0.34
N PHE A 304 -5.21 24.66 0.92
CA PHE A 304 -6.29 24.14 1.72
C PHE A 304 -7.67 24.63 1.28
N GLN A 305 -7.82 25.93 1.00
CA GLN A 305 -9.04 26.51 0.44
C GLN A 305 -9.42 25.81 -0.88
N GLN A 306 -8.42 25.45 -1.69
CA GLN A 306 -8.60 24.75 -2.96
C GLN A 306 -9.06 23.31 -2.77
N VAL A 307 -8.44 22.55 -1.85
CA VAL A 307 -8.91 21.20 -1.48
C VAL A 307 -10.33 21.25 -0.94
N SER A 308 -10.64 22.20 -0.04
CA SER A 308 -11.98 22.39 0.53
C SER A 308 -13.02 22.73 -0.55
N SER A 309 -12.68 23.64 -1.46
CA SER A 309 -13.53 24.00 -2.59
C SER A 309 -13.81 22.79 -3.48
N MET A 310 -12.78 22.01 -3.81
CA MET A 310 -12.92 20.80 -4.64
C MET A 310 -13.80 19.75 -3.96
N ILE A 311 -13.68 19.53 -2.65
CA ILE A 311 -14.60 18.67 -1.89
C ILE A 311 -16.02 19.21 -1.96
N SER A 312 -16.22 20.52 -1.77
CA SER A 312 -17.54 21.15 -1.90
C SER A 312 -18.12 20.94 -3.30
N TYR A 313 -17.33 21.04 -4.38
CA TYR A 313 -17.80 20.73 -5.72
C TYR A 313 -18.15 19.25 -5.91
N CYS A 314 -17.31 18.33 -5.42
CA CYS A 314 -17.61 16.89 -5.47
C CYS A 314 -18.88 16.55 -4.68
N SER A 315 -19.12 17.23 -3.56
CA SER A 315 -20.31 17.04 -2.71
C SER A 315 -21.63 17.43 -3.38
N LYS A 316 -21.59 18.28 -4.42
CA LYS A 316 -22.78 18.59 -5.23
C LYS A 316 -23.22 17.42 -6.10
N SER A 317 -22.34 16.44 -6.30
CA SER A 317 -22.70 15.21 -7.01
C SER A 317 -23.38 14.21 -6.07
N ASN A 318 -24.31 13.43 -6.63
CA ASN A 318 -24.90 12.29 -5.91
C ASN A 318 -23.99 11.03 -5.93
N CYS A 319 -22.80 11.12 -6.54
CA CYS A 319 -21.92 9.98 -6.75
C CYS A 319 -20.74 9.96 -5.77
N PHE A 320 -20.42 11.09 -5.14
CA PHE A 320 -19.25 11.24 -4.27
C PHE A 320 -19.37 10.42 -2.99
N ASN A 321 -18.73 9.24 -2.96
CA ASN A 321 -18.90 8.26 -1.89
C ASN A 321 -17.61 7.96 -1.12
N LYS A 322 -16.45 8.37 -1.65
CA LYS A 322 -15.15 8.11 -1.01
C LYS A 322 -14.25 9.33 -1.04
N LEU A 323 -13.81 9.70 0.16
CA LEU A 323 -12.86 10.77 0.41
C LEU A 323 -11.73 10.23 1.29
N LYS A 324 -10.52 10.29 0.77
CA LYS A 324 -9.34 9.96 1.55
C LYS A 324 -8.38 11.14 1.52
N LEU A 325 -8.05 11.63 2.71
CA LEU A 325 -7.24 12.82 2.90
C LEU A 325 -6.17 12.58 3.93
N PHE A 326 -4.93 12.71 3.47
CA PHE A 326 -3.77 12.70 4.35
C PHE A 326 -3.26 14.14 4.43
N ILE A 327 -3.80 14.94 5.35
CA ILE A 327 -3.51 16.38 5.46
C ILE A 327 -3.00 16.73 6.88
N PRO A 328 -1.83 17.35 7.02
CA PRO A 328 -1.47 18.06 8.24
C PRO A 328 -2.35 19.32 8.37
N LEU A 329 -3.33 19.29 9.27
CA LEU A 329 -4.29 20.39 9.48
C LEU A 329 -3.66 21.51 10.33
N LYS A 330 -3.84 22.78 9.92
CA LYS A 330 -3.60 23.97 10.76
C LYS A 330 -4.92 24.59 11.17
N SER A 331 -4.94 25.16 12.37
CA SER A 331 -6.12 25.71 13.05
C SER A 331 -7.03 26.60 12.21
N GLN A 332 -6.47 27.57 11.49
CA GLN A 332 -7.27 28.55 10.75
C GLN A 332 -8.04 27.96 9.55
N TYR A 333 -7.75 26.72 9.16
CA TYR A 333 -8.34 26.08 7.98
C TYR A 333 -9.42 25.05 8.30
N ILE A 334 -9.42 24.51 9.51
CA ILE A 334 -10.26 23.37 9.90
C ILE A 334 -11.75 23.67 9.72
N ASN A 335 -12.20 24.88 10.08
CA ASN A 335 -13.58 25.31 9.91
C ASN A 335 -14.07 25.23 8.45
N GLN A 336 -13.25 25.66 7.48
CA GLN A 336 -13.64 25.62 6.06
C GLN A 336 -13.78 24.18 5.55
N PHE A 337 -12.91 23.30 6.04
CA PHE A 337 -12.96 21.89 5.69
C PHE A 337 -14.11 21.16 6.36
N SER A 338 -14.37 21.39 7.64
CA SER A 338 -15.52 20.76 8.32
C SER A 338 -16.84 21.18 7.67
N LYS A 339 -16.97 22.46 7.27
CA LYS A 339 -18.09 22.94 6.45
C LYS A 339 -18.18 22.19 5.12
N SER A 340 -17.08 22.03 4.41
CA SER A 340 -17.08 21.32 3.11
C SER A 340 -17.43 19.84 3.28
N LEU A 341 -16.93 19.20 4.33
CA LEU A 341 -17.24 17.81 4.67
C LEU A 341 -18.72 17.63 5.04
N SER A 342 -19.31 18.59 5.76
CA SER A 342 -20.73 18.56 6.15
C SER A 342 -21.70 18.56 4.96
N LEU A 343 -21.24 18.97 3.77
CA LEU A 343 -22.03 18.94 2.54
C LEU A 343 -22.03 17.55 1.86
N CYS A 344 -21.15 16.64 2.29
CA CYS A 344 -20.89 15.36 1.62
C CYS A 344 -21.86 14.25 2.06
N ASN A 345 -23.17 14.45 1.87
CA ASN A 345 -24.22 13.55 2.41
C ASN A 345 -24.17 12.10 1.90
N GLN A 346 -23.57 11.86 0.72
CA GLN A 346 -23.40 10.52 0.15
C GLN A 346 -22.06 9.85 0.53
N LEU A 347 -21.24 10.52 1.35
CA LEU A 347 -19.93 10.02 1.73
C LEU A 347 -20.08 8.78 2.62
N GLN A 348 -19.46 7.68 2.19
CA GLN A 348 -19.45 6.40 2.89
C GLN A 348 -18.04 6.03 3.39
N ILE A 349 -16.99 6.53 2.76
CA ILE A 349 -15.60 6.22 3.11
C ILE A 349 -14.88 7.52 3.44
N LEU A 350 -14.39 7.63 4.66
CA LEU A 350 -13.62 8.78 5.13
C LEU A 350 -12.29 8.31 5.73
N ASN A 351 -11.18 8.77 5.16
CA ASN A 351 -9.86 8.64 5.78
C ASN A 351 -9.31 10.04 6.10
N LEU A 352 -8.97 10.27 7.37
CA LEU A 352 -8.31 11.48 7.85
C LEU A 352 -7.04 11.11 8.60
N LYS A 353 -5.90 11.67 8.16
CA LYS A 353 -4.64 11.61 8.90
C LYS A 353 -4.20 12.99 9.37
N CYS A 354 -4.14 13.19 10.68
CA CYS A 354 -3.65 14.40 11.35
C CYS A 354 -2.53 14.02 12.35
N THR A 355 -1.26 14.28 12.00
CA THR A 355 -0.10 13.85 12.80
C THR A 355 0.76 15.01 13.31
N GLN A 356 0.21 16.22 13.40
CA GLN A 356 0.92 17.37 13.94
C GLN A 356 0.24 17.90 15.21
N GLN A 357 1.07 18.20 16.21
CA GLN A 357 0.64 18.64 17.53
C GLN A 357 -0.19 19.95 17.50
N THR A 358 0.21 20.94 16.71
CA THR A 358 -0.44 22.25 16.57
C THR A 358 -1.71 22.24 15.73
N GLY A 359 -2.06 21.11 15.11
CA GLY A 359 -3.30 20.98 14.35
C GLY A 359 -4.47 20.49 15.19
N MET A 360 -4.19 19.76 16.28
CA MET A 360 -5.21 18.91 16.89
C MET A 360 -6.02 19.60 18.00
N LYS A 361 -5.43 20.52 18.76
CA LYS A 361 -6.22 21.33 19.72
C LYS A 361 -7.31 22.10 18.97
N GLU A 362 -6.93 22.72 17.86
CA GLU A 362 -7.85 23.50 17.04
C GLU A 362 -8.74 22.62 16.17
N PHE A 363 -8.30 21.38 15.85
CA PHE A 363 -9.19 20.35 15.34
C PHE A 363 -10.34 20.10 16.31
N LEU A 364 -10.06 19.89 17.59
CA LEU A 364 -11.12 19.62 18.57
C LEU A 364 -11.98 20.83 18.89
N GLU A 365 -11.42 22.04 18.86
CA GLU A 365 -12.17 23.28 19.09
C GLU A 365 -13.11 23.62 17.91
N GLN A 366 -12.73 23.30 16.67
CA GLN A 366 -13.44 23.75 15.47
C GLN A 366 -14.19 22.66 14.71
N PHE A 367 -13.79 21.39 14.86
CA PHE A 367 -14.47 20.26 14.22
C PHE A 367 -15.60 19.79 15.13
N SER A 368 -16.81 20.22 14.82
CA SER A 368 -17.97 19.86 15.63
C SER A 368 -18.50 18.49 15.22
N VAL A 369 -19.04 17.74 16.17
CA VAL A 369 -19.68 16.44 15.87
C VAL A 369 -20.85 16.60 14.91
N LYS A 370 -21.49 17.79 14.88
CA LYS A 370 -22.55 18.10 13.92
C LYS A 370 -22.11 17.90 12.47
N ASP A 371 -20.83 18.12 12.17
CA ASP A 371 -20.28 17.95 10.82
C ASP A 371 -20.29 16.47 10.36
N PHE A 372 -20.36 15.52 11.30
CA PHE A 372 -20.46 14.09 11.02
C PHE A 372 -21.89 13.55 11.15
N THR A 373 -22.79 14.24 11.85
CA THR A 373 -24.15 13.73 12.11
C THR A 373 -24.96 13.45 10.85
N GLN A 374 -24.67 14.15 9.74
CA GLN A 374 -25.35 13.96 8.46
C GLN A 374 -24.69 12.88 7.59
N LEU A 375 -23.49 12.43 7.95
CA LEU A 375 -22.76 11.39 7.24
C LEU A 375 -23.24 10.01 7.66
N ASN A 376 -23.19 9.07 6.72
CA ASN A 376 -23.53 7.67 6.95
C ASN A 376 -22.35 6.78 6.56
N LEU A 377 -21.26 6.88 7.32
CA LEU A 377 -20.00 6.21 6.98
C LEU A 377 -20.12 4.69 7.11
N LYS A 378 -19.59 3.99 6.11
CA LYS A 378 -19.33 2.55 6.10
C LYS A 378 -17.88 2.24 6.43
N GLU A 379 -16.96 3.12 6.07
CA GLU A 379 -15.55 3.01 6.42
C GLU A 379 -15.04 4.33 7.00
N LEU A 380 -14.35 4.22 8.15
CA LEU A 380 -13.69 5.35 8.79
C LEU A 380 -12.26 4.97 9.13
N GLU A 381 -11.31 5.75 8.63
CA GLU A 381 -9.90 5.68 9.02
C GLU A 381 -9.49 7.01 9.64
N LEU A 382 -9.03 6.98 10.89
CA LEU A 382 -8.50 8.13 11.59
C LEU A 382 -7.09 7.82 12.07
N VAL A 383 -6.11 8.54 11.54
CA VAL A 383 -4.72 8.47 11.96
C VAL A 383 -4.38 9.77 12.69
N LEU A 384 -4.36 9.72 14.01
CA LEU A 384 -4.12 10.85 14.90
C LEU A 384 -2.78 10.66 15.62
N GLY A 385 -1.80 11.49 15.26
CA GLY A 385 -0.46 11.54 15.86
C GLY A 385 -0.25 12.84 16.61
N CYS A 386 -0.65 12.89 17.87
CA CYS A 386 -0.60 14.09 18.70
C CYS A 386 -0.81 13.75 20.19
N HIS A 387 -0.78 14.78 21.04
CA HIS A 387 -1.17 14.65 22.45
C HIS A 387 -2.60 14.12 22.59
N PHE A 388 -2.70 12.90 23.09
CA PHE A 388 -3.99 12.29 23.41
C PHE A 388 -4.51 12.88 24.72
N ASN A 389 -5.55 13.72 24.65
CA ASN A 389 -6.18 14.38 25.79
C ASN A 389 -7.68 14.02 25.88
N ASN A 390 -8.34 14.45 26.96
CA ASN A 390 -9.73 14.11 27.27
C ASN A 390 -10.70 14.66 26.22
N GLU A 391 -10.38 15.81 25.62
CA GLU A 391 -11.15 16.42 24.54
C GLU A 391 -11.15 15.53 23.29
N LEU A 392 -9.99 14.95 22.93
CA LEU A 392 -9.91 14.01 21.81
C LEU A 392 -10.75 12.76 22.06
N ILE A 393 -10.68 12.20 23.26
CA ILE A 393 -11.48 11.02 23.62
C ILE A 393 -12.97 11.35 23.55
N SER A 394 -13.38 12.50 24.09
CA SER A 394 -14.77 12.96 24.04
C SER A 394 -15.24 13.13 22.61
N PHE A 395 -14.43 13.75 21.74
CA PHE A 395 -14.71 13.87 20.32
C PHE A 395 -14.88 12.50 19.65
N LEU A 396 -13.95 11.56 19.89
CA LEU A 396 -14.03 10.21 19.33
C LEU A 396 -15.28 9.46 19.81
N CYS A 397 -15.61 9.54 21.10
CA CYS A 397 -16.84 8.96 21.65
C CYS A 397 -18.08 9.52 20.94
N GLN A 398 -18.18 10.83 20.81
CA GLN A 398 -19.31 11.47 20.15
C GLN A 398 -19.36 11.14 18.66
N LEU A 399 -18.22 11.12 17.97
CA LEU A 399 -18.14 10.69 16.57
C LEU A 399 -18.67 9.27 16.38
N LEU A 400 -18.15 8.31 17.15
CA LEU A 400 -18.59 6.92 17.08
C LEU A 400 -20.07 6.76 17.48
N SER A 401 -20.59 7.62 18.36
CA SER A 401 -22.03 7.63 18.70
C SER A 401 -22.91 7.92 17.47
N THR A 402 -22.43 8.75 16.53
CA THR A 402 -23.16 9.11 15.31
C THR A 402 -23.01 8.09 14.18
N GLN A 403 -21.89 7.36 14.13
CA GLN A 403 -21.53 6.49 13.00
C GLN A 403 -21.85 5.00 13.26
N GLN A 404 -23.10 4.68 13.58
CA GLN A 404 -23.53 3.30 13.97
C GLN A 404 -23.54 2.28 12.81
N ASN A 405 -23.39 2.75 11.57
CA ASN A 405 -23.44 1.93 10.36
C ASN A 405 -22.05 1.49 9.84
N LEU A 406 -20.99 1.76 10.61
CA LEU A 406 -19.62 1.40 10.25
C LEU A 406 -19.45 -0.11 10.09
N ILE A 407 -18.80 -0.49 8.98
CA ILE A 407 -18.39 -1.85 8.65
C ILE A 407 -16.87 -1.98 8.84
N ASN A 408 -16.12 -0.93 8.54
CA ASN A 408 -14.66 -0.86 8.69
C ASN A 408 -14.28 0.35 9.55
N LEU A 409 -13.47 0.11 10.58
CA LEU A 409 -12.93 1.15 11.43
C LEU A 409 -11.42 0.93 11.61
N ASN A 410 -10.62 1.91 11.20
CA ASN A 410 -9.20 1.98 11.48
C ASN A 410 -8.91 3.22 12.35
N LEU A 411 -8.54 2.99 13.61
CA LEU A 411 -8.10 4.05 14.52
C LEU A 411 -6.63 3.84 14.83
N GLN A 412 -5.79 4.79 14.40
CA GLN A 412 -4.40 4.87 14.77
C GLN A 412 -4.20 6.08 15.67
N LEU A 413 -3.96 5.81 16.95
CA LEU A 413 -3.77 6.76 18.02
C LEU A 413 -2.31 6.61 18.50
N ILE A 414 -1.45 7.51 18.03
CA ILE A 414 -0.03 7.53 18.41
C ILE A 414 0.17 8.72 19.33
N ASN A 415 0.63 8.46 20.55
CA ASN A 415 0.94 9.52 21.50
C ASN A 415 2.43 9.85 21.47
N ASP A 416 2.79 11.07 21.07
CA ASP A 416 4.20 11.49 20.92
C ASP A 416 4.88 11.82 22.27
N LYS A 417 4.14 11.98 23.38
CA LYS A 417 4.69 12.25 24.73
C LYS A 417 3.88 11.55 25.82
N ALA A 418 4.60 10.94 26.77
CA ALA A 418 4.01 10.31 27.96
C ALA A 418 3.49 11.36 28.96
N ASN A 419 2.27 11.85 28.79
CA ASN A 419 1.58 12.70 29.76
C ASN A 419 0.38 11.96 30.39
N ASP A 420 -0.06 12.45 31.56
CA ASP A 420 -1.10 11.88 32.41
C ASP A 420 -2.43 11.69 31.66
N ILE A 421 -2.78 10.44 31.34
CA ILE A 421 -4.12 10.09 30.88
C ILE A 421 -4.79 9.32 32.00
N ILE A 422 -5.94 9.84 32.45
CA ILE A 422 -6.77 9.21 33.45
C ILE A 422 -7.51 8.03 32.78
N VAL A 423 -7.34 6.83 33.33
CA VAL A 423 -7.91 5.55 32.86
C VAL A 423 -9.43 5.61 32.57
N PHE A 424 -10.16 6.53 33.21
CA PHE A 424 -11.62 6.64 33.13
C PHE A 424 -12.15 6.97 31.73
N GLU A 425 -11.43 7.76 30.94
CA GLU A 425 -11.97 8.25 29.66
C GLU A 425 -11.79 7.26 28.51
N MET A 426 -10.74 6.43 28.53
CA MET A 426 -10.57 5.34 27.56
C MET A 426 -11.74 4.35 27.59
N LYS A 427 -12.38 4.17 28.76
CA LYS A 427 -13.58 3.35 28.88
C LYS A 427 -14.71 3.83 27.96
N CYS A 428 -14.93 5.15 27.89
CA CYS A 428 -15.95 5.72 27.02
C CYS A 428 -15.76 5.29 25.56
N LEU A 429 -14.53 5.36 25.05
CA LEU A 429 -14.22 4.98 23.67
C LEU A 429 -14.61 3.51 23.41
N PHE A 430 -14.21 2.61 24.30
CA PHE A 430 -14.51 1.18 24.18
C PHE A 430 -15.99 0.85 24.41
N ASP A 431 -16.70 1.61 25.26
CA ASP A 431 -18.14 1.51 25.46
C ASP A 431 -18.93 1.85 24.18
N TYR A 432 -18.42 2.77 23.34
CA TYR A 432 -19.01 3.05 22.03
C TYR A 432 -18.57 2.05 20.96
N LEU A 433 -17.29 1.64 20.94
CA LEU A 433 -16.78 0.65 19.98
C LEU A 433 -17.57 -0.66 20.04
N GLN A 434 -17.88 -1.16 21.23
CA GLN A 434 -18.65 -2.40 21.40
C GLN A 434 -20.09 -2.32 20.86
N ASN A 435 -20.62 -1.12 20.64
CA ASN A 435 -21.99 -0.90 20.14
C ASN A 435 -22.07 -0.85 18.61
N LEU A 436 -20.94 -0.89 17.88
CA LEU A 436 -20.90 -0.88 16.42
C LEU A 436 -21.29 -2.26 15.84
N LYS A 437 -22.60 -2.54 15.80
CA LYS A 437 -23.15 -3.88 15.47
C LYS A 437 -22.90 -4.38 14.04
N GLN A 438 -22.48 -3.51 13.12
CA GLN A 438 -22.17 -3.87 11.73
C GLN A 438 -20.67 -4.05 11.49
N LEU A 439 -19.83 -3.85 12.51
CA LEU A 439 -18.39 -3.79 12.34
C LEU A 439 -17.80 -5.16 12.01
N LYS A 440 -17.16 -5.26 10.84
CA LYS A 440 -16.50 -6.48 10.36
C LYS A 440 -14.99 -6.38 10.38
N ILE A 441 -14.46 -5.17 10.20
CA ILE A 441 -13.02 -4.90 10.17
C ILE A 441 -12.72 -3.85 11.22
N LEU A 442 -11.84 -4.19 12.15
CA LEU A 442 -11.35 -3.29 13.18
C LEU A 442 -9.83 -3.29 13.19
N SER A 443 -9.23 -2.13 12.95
CA SER A 443 -7.81 -1.88 13.17
C SER A 443 -7.67 -0.85 14.28
N LEU A 444 -7.01 -1.24 15.38
CA LEU A 444 -6.73 -0.39 16.53
C LEU A 444 -5.22 -0.38 16.76
N GLN A 445 -4.59 0.74 16.41
CA GLN A 445 -3.22 1.04 16.84
C GLN A 445 -3.27 2.06 17.96
N ILE A 446 -2.89 1.64 19.15
CA ILE A 446 -2.77 2.48 20.33
C ILE A 446 -1.35 2.24 20.83
N GLU A 447 -0.47 3.24 20.76
CA GLU A 447 0.95 3.07 21.06
C GLU A 447 1.46 4.16 22.02
N GLN A 448 2.42 3.80 22.88
CA GLN A 448 3.13 4.71 23.81
C GLN A 448 2.28 5.24 24.99
N PHE A 449 1.24 4.52 25.38
CA PHE A 449 0.41 4.85 26.53
C PHE A 449 0.97 4.24 27.83
N ASN A 450 2.03 4.86 28.35
CA ASN A 450 2.81 4.37 29.49
C ASN A 450 2.07 4.31 30.86
N GLN A 451 0.79 4.71 30.95
CA GLN A 451 -0.01 4.70 32.19
C GLN A 451 -1.30 3.86 32.07
N LEU A 452 -1.34 2.86 31.18
CA LEU A 452 -2.50 1.98 30.97
C LEU A 452 -2.38 0.55 31.54
N PRO A 453 -1.76 0.27 32.71
CA PRO A 453 -1.52 -1.10 33.13
C PRO A 453 -2.82 -1.92 33.32
N ASN A 454 -3.90 -1.32 33.81
CA ASN A 454 -5.17 -2.01 34.11
C ASN A 454 -6.25 -1.90 33.01
N SER A 455 -6.05 -1.10 31.97
CA SER A 455 -7.12 -0.86 30.97
C SER A 455 -7.30 -2.02 29.99
N GLY A 456 -6.34 -2.95 29.90
CA GLY A 456 -6.46 -4.14 29.05
C GLY A 456 -7.73 -4.98 29.33
N GLN A 457 -8.25 -4.97 30.57
CA GLN A 457 -9.53 -5.60 30.88
C GLN A 457 -10.72 -4.94 30.16
N ILE A 458 -10.78 -3.60 30.18
CA ILE A 458 -11.84 -2.84 29.51
C ILE A 458 -11.76 -3.10 28.01
N ILE A 459 -10.54 -3.01 27.45
CA ILE A 459 -10.25 -3.26 26.04
C ILE A 459 -10.71 -4.67 25.63
N GLY A 460 -10.26 -5.70 26.35
CA GLY A 460 -10.63 -7.08 26.07
C GLY A 460 -12.13 -7.32 26.20
N ASN A 461 -12.75 -6.84 27.28
CA ASN A 461 -14.19 -6.99 27.48
C ASN A 461 -14.99 -6.37 26.33
N SER A 462 -14.66 -5.16 25.90
CA SER A 462 -15.36 -4.50 24.79
C SER A 462 -15.11 -5.18 23.45
N ILE A 463 -13.87 -5.59 23.15
CA ILE A 463 -13.55 -6.32 21.91
C ILE A 463 -14.34 -7.64 21.83
N SER A 464 -14.49 -8.37 22.95
CA SER A 464 -15.25 -9.63 22.98
C SER A 464 -16.74 -9.48 22.62
N GLN A 465 -17.29 -8.26 22.73
CA GLN A 465 -18.69 -8.00 22.39
C GLN A 465 -18.90 -7.78 20.89
N ILE A 466 -17.84 -7.47 20.12
CA ILE A 466 -17.92 -7.22 18.67
C ILE A 466 -17.87 -8.53 17.90
N LYS A 467 -18.88 -9.38 18.10
CA LYS A 467 -18.92 -10.76 17.56
C LYS A 467 -18.94 -10.86 16.03
N THR A 468 -19.24 -9.75 15.36
CA THR A 468 -19.32 -9.63 13.89
C THR A 468 -17.95 -9.48 13.20
N LEU A 469 -16.85 -9.37 13.96
CA LEU A 469 -15.53 -9.16 13.38
C LEU A 469 -15.05 -10.34 12.55
N GLU A 470 -14.75 -10.06 11.29
CA GLU A 470 -14.08 -10.96 10.35
C GLU A 470 -12.57 -10.67 10.28
N GLN A 471 -12.16 -9.42 10.56
CA GLN A 471 -10.77 -9.00 10.61
C GLN A 471 -10.49 -8.10 11.82
N LEU A 472 -9.41 -8.41 12.54
CA LEU A 472 -8.96 -7.66 13.70
C LEU A 472 -7.46 -7.41 13.58
N GLU A 473 -7.06 -6.14 13.55
CA GLU A 473 -5.68 -5.72 13.68
C GLU A 473 -5.52 -4.90 14.96
N ILE A 474 -4.66 -5.34 15.86
CA ILE A 474 -4.35 -4.65 17.11
C ILE A 474 -2.85 -4.41 17.15
N ASN A 475 -2.45 -3.15 17.33
CA ASN A 475 -1.10 -2.79 17.72
C ASN A 475 -1.16 -2.06 19.05
N PHE A 476 -0.76 -2.76 20.09
CA PHE A 476 -0.74 -2.32 21.48
C PHE A 476 0.69 -2.31 22.04
N SER A 477 1.66 -2.16 21.15
CA SER A 477 3.06 -2.11 21.54
C SER A 477 3.35 -0.87 22.39
N ASN A 478 4.36 -0.93 23.27
CA ASN A 478 4.82 0.21 24.08
C ASN A 478 3.76 0.80 25.05
N ASN A 479 2.83 0.01 25.59
CA ASN A 479 1.74 0.52 26.47
C ASN A 479 1.84 0.08 27.94
N LYS A 480 2.88 -0.65 28.32
CA LYS A 480 3.08 -1.14 29.71
C LYS A 480 1.83 -1.84 30.30
N PHE A 481 1.05 -2.55 29.48
CA PHE A 481 -0.07 -3.36 29.97
C PHE A 481 0.43 -4.39 30.97
N ASN A 482 -0.22 -4.51 32.13
CA ASN A 482 0.15 -5.56 33.08
C ASN A 482 -0.37 -6.93 32.61
N GLU A 483 0.06 -7.98 33.32
CA GLU A 483 -0.30 -9.38 33.03
C GLU A 483 -1.81 -9.59 32.91
N ILE A 484 -2.58 -8.97 33.81
CA ILE A 484 -4.05 -9.06 33.84
C ILE A 484 -4.66 -8.41 32.59
N GLY A 485 -4.14 -7.25 32.19
CA GLY A 485 -4.59 -6.53 31.00
C GLY A 485 -4.31 -7.29 29.71
N VAL A 486 -3.08 -7.81 29.55
CA VAL A 486 -2.71 -8.61 28.39
C VAL A 486 -3.54 -9.89 28.33
N LYS A 487 -3.69 -10.59 29.45
CA LYS A 487 -4.55 -11.78 29.55
C LYS A 487 -5.98 -11.49 29.09
N ALA A 488 -6.59 -10.41 29.57
CA ALA A 488 -7.96 -10.08 29.21
C ALA A 488 -8.13 -9.77 27.71
N ILE A 489 -7.16 -9.07 27.10
CA ILE A 489 -7.15 -8.83 25.65
C ILE A 489 -7.12 -10.15 24.90
N ILE A 490 -6.27 -11.10 25.31
CA ILE A 490 -6.12 -12.34 24.54
C ILE A 490 -7.29 -13.31 24.77
N ASP A 491 -7.76 -13.43 26.00
CA ASP A 491 -8.94 -14.25 26.32
C ASP A 491 -10.16 -13.75 25.53
N SER A 492 -10.30 -12.44 25.32
CA SER A 492 -11.40 -11.85 24.56
C SER A 492 -11.48 -12.34 23.11
N LEU A 493 -10.34 -12.69 22.50
CA LEU A 493 -10.29 -13.14 21.11
C LEU A 493 -11.07 -14.43 20.91
N SER A 494 -11.12 -15.29 21.93
CA SER A 494 -11.83 -16.57 21.86
C SER A 494 -13.34 -16.42 21.58
N ALA A 495 -13.91 -15.24 21.86
CA ALA A 495 -15.30 -14.91 21.58
C ALA A 495 -15.58 -14.56 20.10
N LEU A 496 -14.55 -14.24 19.32
CA LEU A 496 -14.65 -13.76 17.94
C LEU A 496 -14.68 -14.91 16.93
N LYS A 497 -15.78 -15.68 16.90
CA LYS A 497 -15.88 -16.94 16.14
C LYS A 497 -15.83 -16.78 14.62
N ASP A 498 -16.21 -15.61 14.10
CA ASP A 498 -16.20 -15.32 12.66
C ASP A 498 -14.84 -14.76 12.16
N LEU A 499 -13.85 -14.63 13.06
CA LEU A 499 -12.58 -14.01 12.74
C LEU A 499 -11.76 -14.86 11.75
N GLN A 500 -11.45 -14.26 10.59
CA GLN A 500 -10.68 -14.89 9.51
C GLN A 500 -9.25 -14.36 9.44
N LYS A 501 -9.03 -13.11 9.85
CA LYS A 501 -7.72 -12.47 9.87
C LYS A 501 -7.48 -11.85 11.24
N LEU A 502 -6.39 -12.25 11.89
CA LEU A 502 -5.92 -11.65 13.12
C LEU A 502 -4.50 -11.15 12.95
N LYS A 503 -4.27 -9.89 13.29
CA LYS A 503 -2.95 -9.33 13.50
C LYS A 503 -2.89 -8.73 14.88
N ILE A 504 -2.00 -9.22 15.72
CA ILE A 504 -1.83 -8.70 17.08
C ILE A 504 -0.36 -8.42 17.34
N LYS A 505 -0.06 -7.19 17.75
CA LYS A 505 1.25 -6.75 18.20
C LYS A 505 1.19 -6.31 19.65
N LEU A 506 1.96 -6.95 20.51
CA LEU A 506 2.04 -6.65 21.94
C LEU A 506 3.48 -6.41 22.43
N SER A 507 4.41 -6.16 21.53
CA SER A 507 5.82 -5.86 21.81
C SER A 507 5.99 -4.76 22.87
N ASN A 508 7.05 -4.85 23.71
CA ASN A 508 7.33 -3.89 24.78
C ASN A 508 6.19 -3.70 25.79
N ASN A 509 5.51 -4.79 26.15
CA ASN A 509 4.67 -4.90 27.35
C ASN A 509 5.30 -5.93 28.30
N PRO A 510 5.16 -5.82 29.63
CA PRO A 510 5.64 -6.82 30.59
C PRO A 510 4.84 -8.14 30.49
N ILE A 511 5.11 -8.91 29.44
CA ILE A 511 4.49 -10.20 29.14
C ILE A 511 5.43 -11.31 29.64
N LYS A 512 4.92 -12.21 30.48
CA LYS A 512 5.65 -13.43 30.86
C LYS A 512 5.20 -14.60 29.98
N ILE A 513 5.91 -15.71 30.16
CA ILE A 513 5.74 -16.95 29.39
C ILE A 513 4.36 -17.59 29.58
N GLU A 514 3.80 -17.54 30.79
CA GLU A 514 2.51 -18.15 31.13
C GLU A 514 1.35 -17.47 30.40
N GLU A 515 1.40 -16.14 30.23
CA GLU A 515 0.41 -15.37 29.47
C GLU A 515 0.49 -15.73 27.98
N LEU A 516 1.69 -15.99 27.46
CA LEU A 516 1.87 -16.43 26.08
C LEU A 516 1.27 -17.82 25.85
N GLY A 517 1.47 -18.76 26.78
CA GLY A 517 0.82 -20.08 26.72
C GLY A 517 -0.70 -19.97 26.66
N ARG A 518 -1.30 -19.17 27.55
CA ARG A 518 -2.75 -18.86 27.52
C ARG A 518 -3.16 -18.15 26.23
N ALA A 519 -2.29 -17.28 25.70
CA ALA A 519 -2.56 -16.59 24.46
C ALA A 519 -2.78 -17.56 23.31
N THR A 520 -1.90 -18.56 23.21
CA THR A 520 -1.98 -19.60 22.20
C THR A 520 -3.25 -20.44 22.35
N GLN A 521 -3.72 -20.67 23.59
CA GLN A 521 -4.97 -21.36 23.86
C GLN A 521 -6.19 -20.56 23.34
N GLY A 522 -6.22 -19.24 23.56
CA GLY A 522 -7.27 -18.38 23.02
C GLY A 522 -7.33 -18.43 21.49
N LEU A 523 -6.18 -18.39 20.81
CA LEU A 523 -6.07 -18.50 19.35
C LEU A 523 -6.62 -19.83 18.81
N SER A 524 -6.46 -20.92 19.56
CA SER A 524 -6.97 -22.23 19.17
C SER A 524 -8.51 -22.30 19.07
N GLN A 525 -9.21 -21.33 19.65
CA GLN A 525 -10.67 -21.24 19.64
C GLN A 525 -11.24 -20.48 18.43
N LEU A 526 -10.37 -20.06 17.50
CA LEU A 526 -10.71 -19.30 16.30
C LEU A 526 -10.84 -20.22 15.08
N ASP A 527 -11.92 -20.99 15.00
CA ASP A 527 -12.11 -22.05 14.00
C ASP A 527 -12.11 -21.55 12.54
N ASN A 528 -12.39 -20.26 12.33
CA ASN A 528 -12.45 -19.61 11.01
C ASN A 528 -11.16 -18.90 10.60
N LEU A 529 -10.12 -18.92 11.44
CA LEU A 529 -8.89 -18.17 11.21
C LEU A 529 -8.11 -18.71 10.00
N LYS A 530 -7.88 -17.85 9.01
CA LYS A 530 -7.13 -18.14 7.79
C LYS A 530 -5.75 -17.50 7.79
N ARG A 531 -5.60 -16.34 8.42
CA ARG A 531 -4.35 -15.57 8.44
C ARG A 531 -4.06 -15.08 9.85
N LEU A 532 -2.88 -15.42 10.35
CA LEU A 532 -2.40 -14.99 11.66
C LEU A 532 -1.08 -14.22 11.51
N PHE A 533 -1.03 -13.02 12.07
CA PHE A 533 0.18 -12.24 12.29
C PHE A 533 0.32 -12.02 13.80
N PHE A 534 1.30 -12.67 14.41
CA PHE A 534 1.49 -12.68 15.85
C PHE A 534 2.87 -12.11 16.18
N ILE A 535 2.91 -10.91 16.75
CA ILE A 535 4.16 -10.19 17.02
C ILE A 535 4.21 -9.87 18.51
N ILE A 536 5.12 -10.50 19.23
CA ILE A 536 5.30 -10.33 20.68
C ILE A 536 6.80 -10.35 20.97
N ASP A 537 7.22 -9.45 21.86
CA ASP A 537 8.58 -9.41 22.38
C ASP A 537 8.51 -9.88 23.83
N LEU A 538 9.39 -10.81 24.23
CA LEU A 538 9.50 -11.22 25.62
C LEU A 538 10.56 -10.37 26.31
N ASN A 539 10.25 -9.88 27.51
CA ASN A 539 11.16 -9.02 28.28
C ASN A 539 12.24 -9.79 29.06
N GLU A 540 12.15 -11.12 29.13
CA GLU A 540 13.08 -11.98 29.87
C GLU A 540 13.49 -13.20 29.05
N SER A 541 14.74 -13.64 29.21
CA SER A 541 15.28 -14.86 28.60
C SER A 541 14.81 -16.09 29.37
N TYR A 542 13.84 -16.82 28.82
CA TYR A 542 13.30 -18.05 29.42
C TYR A 542 13.70 -19.30 28.63
N ASP A 543 13.49 -20.48 29.20
CA ASP A 543 13.62 -21.77 28.50
C ASP A 543 12.60 -21.86 27.34
N GLN A 544 13.12 -21.83 26.12
CA GLN A 544 12.41 -21.47 24.89
C GLN A 544 11.66 -22.64 24.25
N HIS A 545 11.75 -23.84 24.83
CA HIS A 545 11.31 -25.09 24.22
C HIS A 545 9.79 -25.32 24.31
N ASP A 546 9.15 -24.93 25.41
CA ASP A 546 7.74 -25.27 25.65
C ASP A 546 6.77 -24.33 24.89
N ILE A 547 7.12 -23.06 24.73
CA ILE A 547 6.22 -22.04 24.14
C ILE A 547 5.92 -22.30 22.67
N LEU A 548 6.96 -22.49 21.85
CA LEU A 548 6.80 -22.69 20.42
C LEU A 548 6.09 -24.02 20.13
N PHE A 549 6.32 -25.01 21.00
CA PHE A 549 5.64 -26.29 20.95
C PHE A 549 4.16 -26.15 21.28
N ASP A 550 3.82 -25.42 22.34
CA ASP A 550 2.43 -25.12 22.73
C ASP A 550 1.70 -24.28 21.68
N LEU A 551 2.36 -23.24 21.15
CA LEU A 551 1.86 -22.44 20.05
C LEU A 551 1.54 -23.32 18.84
N SER A 552 2.48 -24.18 18.45
CA SER A 552 2.27 -25.10 17.35
C SER A 552 1.11 -26.06 17.60
N ASN A 553 1.03 -26.66 18.79
CA ASN A 553 -0.02 -27.63 19.12
C ASN A 553 -1.40 -26.98 19.20
N ASN A 554 -1.47 -25.74 19.66
CA ASN A 554 -2.72 -24.99 19.71
C ASN A 554 -3.14 -24.52 18.31
N LEU A 555 -2.21 -24.01 17.48
CA LEU A 555 -2.52 -23.57 16.12
C LEU A 555 -2.86 -24.71 15.16
N LYS A 556 -2.40 -25.95 15.40
CA LYS A 556 -2.85 -27.13 14.65
C LYS A 556 -4.36 -27.35 14.69
N LYS A 557 -5.05 -26.84 15.73
CA LYS A 557 -6.51 -26.94 15.85
C LYS A 557 -7.22 -26.00 14.87
N ASN A 558 -6.56 -24.93 14.41
CA ASN A 558 -7.10 -24.03 13.39
C ASN A 558 -6.94 -24.64 11.99
N ILE A 559 -7.85 -25.55 11.62
CA ILE A 559 -7.80 -26.29 10.35
C ILE A 559 -7.85 -25.40 9.09
N LYS A 560 -8.30 -24.14 9.20
CA LYS A 560 -8.37 -23.19 8.08
C LYS A 560 -7.14 -22.29 7.95
N LEU A 561 -6.15 -22.39 8.83
CA LEU A 561 -5.00 -21.49 8.85
C LEU A 561 -4.09 -21.74 7.64
N GLN A 562 -3.94 -20.73 6.78
CA GLN A 562 -3.17 -20.79 5.54
C GLN A 562 -1.89 -19.94 5.58
N TYR A 563 -1.91 -18.84 6.35
CA TYR A 563 -0.80 -17.91 6.48
C TYR A 563 -0.45 -17.71 7.95
N LEU A 564 0.84 -17.85 8.28
CA LEU A 564 1.35 -17.65 9.63
C LEU A 564 2.61 -16.78 9.62
N GLN A 565 2.53 -15.59 10.19
CA GLN A 565 3.71 -14.80 10.54
C GLN A 565 3.84 -14.72 12.05
N ILE A 566 4.95 -15.20 12.60
CA ILE A 566 5.27 -15.08 14.02
C ILE A 566 6.58 -14.31 14.13
N ASN A 567 6.59 -13.29 14.97
CA ASN A 567 7.80 -12.57 15.33
C ASN A 567 8.01 -12.66 16.83
N LEU A 568 9.15 -13.23 17.22
CA LEU A 568 9.52 -13.56 18.59
C LEU A 568 10.87 -12.92 18.91
N PHE A 569 10.89 -11.60 19.04
CA PHE A 569 12.12 -10.89 19.41
C PHE A 569 12.51 -11.22 20.86
N GLY A 570 13.79 -11.48 21.09
CA GLY A 570 14.36 -11.83 22.41
C GLY A 570 14.52 -13.33 22.66
N PHE A 571 14.18 -14.17 21.69
CA PHE A 571 14.47 -15.61 21.72
C PHE A 571 15.84 -15.90 21.10
N GLU A 572 16.63 -16.76 21.75
CA GLU A 572 17.77 -17.40 21.09
C GLU A 572 17.24 -18.41 20.04
N PHE A 573 18.08 -18.78 19.06
CA PHE A 573 17.65 -19.54 17.89
C PHE A 573 16.81 -20.78 18.26
N PRO A 574 15.64 -20.99 17.61
CA PRO A 574 14.77 -22.11 17.94
C PRO A 574 15.47 -23.44 17.64
N ASN A 575 15.36 -24.40 18.56
CA ASN A 575 15.75 -25.78 18.28
C ASN A 575 14.90 -26.34 17.12
N THR A 576 15.53 -27.16 16.26
CA THR A 576 14.93 -27.84 15.11
C THR A 576 13.57 -28.52 15.38
N GLN A 577 13.28 -28.93 16.62
CA GLN A 577 12.00 -29.54 17.00
C GLN A 577 10.81 -28.55 16.95
N ALA A 578 10.99 -27.30 17.36
CA ALA A 578 9.95 -26.28 17.33
C ALA A 578 9.56 -25.92 15.88
N LEU A 579 10.57 -25.76 15.00
CA LEU A 579 10.35 -25.56 13.57
C LEU A 579 9.66 -26.75 12.91
N ARG A 580 9.98 -27.99 13.34
CA ARG A 580 9.28 -29.20 12.90
C ARG A 580 7.83 -29.23 13.37
N ALA A 581 7.53 -28.71 14.56
CA ALA A 581 6.17 -28.64 15.06
C ALA A 581 5.32 -27.69 14.20
N ILE A 582 5.82 -26.50 13.87
CA ILE A 582 5.13 -25.53 13.00
C ILE A 582 4.88 -26.11 11.60
N LYS A 583 5.86 -26.82 11.03
CA LYS A 583 5.68 -27.54 9.75
C LYS A 583 4.58 -28.59 9.77
N LYS A 584 4.15 -29.07 10.95
CA LYS A 584 3.05 -30.02 11.12
C LYS A 584 1.68 -29.35 11.22
N ILE A 585 1.58 -28.03 11.13
CA ILE A 585 0.28 -27.35 11.00
C ILE A 585 -0.24 -27.63 9.59
N ILE A 586 -1.29 -28.45 9.54
CA ILE A 586 -1.93 -28.91 8.31
C ILE A 586 -2.60 -27.69 7.64
N ASN A 587 -2.31 -27.47 6.35
CA ASN A 587 -2.86 -26.41 5.48
C ASN A 587 -2.09 -25.07 5.38
N LEU A 588 -0.91 -24.94 6.01
CA LEU A 588 -0.08 -23.75 5.79
C LEU A 588 0.45 -23.69 4.34
N VAL A 589 0.11 -22.61 3.64
CA VAL A 589 0.63 -22.28 2.30
C VAL A 589 1.91 -21.44 2.42
N GLU A 590 1.94 -20.53 3.38
CA GLU A 590 3.06 -19.62 3.61
C GLU A 590 3.27 -19.42 5.12
N TYR A 591 4.53 -19.40 5.55
CA TYR A 591 4.88 -19.01 6.91
C TYR A 591 6.19 -18.24 6.98
N ILE A 592 6.25 -17.28 7.91
CA ILE A 592 7.43 -16.47 8.22
C ILE A 592 7.63 -16.51 9.73
N ILE A 593 8.83 -16.89 10.17
CA ILE A 593 9.21 -16.82 11.58
C ILE A 593 10.44 -15.92 11.66
N LEU A 594 10.33 -14.85 12.45
CA LEU A 594 11.39 -13.90 12.73
C LEU A 594 11.81 -14.05 14.20
N PHE A 595 13.12 -14.09 14.42
CA PHE A 595 13.77 -14.15 15.74
C PHE A 595 14.55 -12.86 15.97
#